data_AF-A0A2G4E3C7-F1
#
_entry.id   AF-A0A2G4E3C7-F1
#
_cell.length_a   1.000
_cell.length_b   1.000
_cell.length_c   1.000
_cell.angle_alpha   90.00
_cell.angle_beta   90.00
_cell.angle_gamma   90.00
#
_symmetry.space_group_name_H-M   'P 1'
#
loop_
_entity.id
_entity.type
_entity.pdbx_description
1 polymer ?
#
loop_
_entity_poly.entity_id
_entity_poly.type
_entity_poly.pdbx_seq_one_letter_code
_entity_poly.pdbx_strand_id
1 'polypeptide(L)'
;MENIDSNDKDRGLVEAIVDLAMRLGYRVVAEGAETEGVYEILCELGCHEVQGFLVARPMTVTALEHWMNVECCSKVWQLRSLAH
;
A
#
# COMPACT_ATOMS: atom_id res chain seq x y z
N MET A 1 8.00 -3.90 4.09
CA MET A 1 7.31 -3.09 5.13
C MET A 1 6.96 -3.90 6.38
N GLU A 2 7.62 -5.03 6.64
CA GLU A 2 7.33 -5.85 7.84
C GLU A 2 7.66 -5.07 9.12
N ASN A 3 6.79 -5.17 10.12
CA ASN A 3 6.89 -4.59 11.47
C ASN A 3 6.54 -3.09 11.64
N ILE A 4 6.02 -2.41 10.61
CA ILE A 4 5.56 -1.02 10.77
C ILE A 4 4.39 -0.87 11.77
N ASP A 5 3.65 -1.97 11.99
CA ASP A 5 2.53 -2.09 12.93
C ASP A 5 2.94 -2.40 14.37
N SER A 6 4.20 -2.79 14.59
CA SER A 6 4.68 -3.36 15.86
C SER A 6 6.02 -2.79 16.34
N ASN A 7 6.67 -1.91 15.56
CA ASN A 7 7.93 -1.25 15.90
C ASN A 7 7.87 0.27 15.65
N ASP A 8 7.84 1.04 16.76
CA ASP A 8 7.79 2.51 16.73
C ASP A 8 8.97 3.17 16.00
N LYS A 9 10.16 2.54 16.00
CA LYS A 9 11.33 3.09 15.30
C LYS A 9 11.16 2.99 13.78
N ASP A 10 10.67 1.85 13.31
CA ASP A 10 10.44 1.63 11.88
C ASP A 10 9.31 2.53 11.39
N ARG A 11 8.24 2.67 12.19
CA ARG A 11 7.14 3.61 11.92
C ARG A 11 7.64 5.05 11.80
N GLY A 12 8.42 5.54 12.76
CA GLY A 12 8.94 6.91 12.74
C GLY A 12 9.92 7.19 11.58
N LEU A 13 10.72 6.20 11.18
CA LEU A 13 11.59 6.32 10.01
C LEU A 13 10.77 6.42 8.71
N VAL A 14 9.77 5.54 8.54
CA VAL A 14 8.91 5.56 7.36
C VAL A 14 8.13 6.87 7.29
N GLU A 15 7.53 7.31 8.40
CA GLU A 15 6.85 8.60 8.50
C GLU A 15 7.73 9.75 8.02
N ALA A 16 8.96 9.87 8.55
CA ALA A 16 9.88 10.93 8.16
C ALA A 16 10.24 10.92 6.67
N ILE A 17 10.41 9.74 6.07
CA ILE A 17 10.71 9.60 4.63
C ILE A 17 9.51 10.00 3.78
N VAL A 18 8.31 9.53 4.14
CA VAL A 18 7.07 9.84 3.42
C VAL A 18 6.79 11.35 3.49
N ASP A 19 6.92 11.95 4.67
CA ASP A 19 6.76 13.40 4.88
C ASP A 19 7.71 14.22 4.01
N LEU A 20 8.99 13.82 3.96
CA LEU A 20 9.98 14.49 3.13
C LEU A 20 9.61 14.38 1.64
N ALA A 21 9.26 13.19 1.17
CA ALA A 21 8.88 12.97 -0.22
C ALA A 21 7.64 13.78 -0.62
N MET A 22 6.62 13.83 0.25
CA MET A 22 5.42 14.65 0.04
C MET A 22 5.74 16.13 -0.06
N ARG A 23 6.58 16.66 0.84
CA ARG A 23 6.99 18.09 0.82
C ARG A 23 7.79 18.45 -0.43
N LEU A 24 8.51 17.49 -1.01
CA LEU A 24 9.23 17.65 -2.27
C LEU A 24 8.33 17.45 -3.50
N GLY A 25 7.04 17.13 -3.31
CA GLY A 25 6.08 16.91 -4.40
C GLY A 25 6.24 15.56 -5.10
N TYR A 26 6.90 14.59 -4.47
CA TYR A 26 7.02 13.24 -5.01
C TYR A 26 5.79 12.39 -4.69
N ARG A 27 5.47 11.49 -5.62
CA ARG A 27 4.52 10.40 -5.37
C ARG A 27 5.24 9.27 -4.66
N VAL A 28 4.60 8.74 -3.63
CA VAL A 28 5.16 7.68 -2.78
C VAL A 28 4.41 6.38 -3.01
N VAL A 29 5.15 5.33 -3.33
CA VAL A 29 4.64 3.95 -3.43
C VAL A 29 5.21 3.17 -2.24
N ALA A 30 4.32 2.56 -1.45
CA ALA A 30 4.72 1.68 -0.37
C ALA A 30 4.70 0.21 -0.84
N GLU A 31 5.87 -0.43 -0.88
CA GLU A 31 6.01 -1.83 -1.28
C GLU A 31 5.98 -2.80 -0.08
N GLY A 32 5.34 -3.96 -0.27
CA GLY A 32 5.22 -5.01 0.73
C GLY A 32 4.02 -4.86 1.67
N ALA A 33 2.88 -4.32 1.18
CA ALA A 33 1.61 -4.32 1.92
C ALA A 33 0.96 -5.72 1.87
N GLU A 34 1.13 -6.50 2.95
CA GLU A 34 0.66 -7.90 3.01
C GLU A 34 -0.59 -8.11 3.86
N THR A 35 -0.89 -7.18 4.77
CA THR A 35 -2.04 -7.24 5.70
C THR A 35 -2.82 -5.93 5.67
N GLU A 36 -4.11 -5.99 6.04
CA GLU A 36 -4.98 -4.81 6.10
C GLU A 36 -4.46 -3.75 7.08
N GLY A 37 -3.98 -4.16 8.26
CA GLY A 37 -3.39 -3.22 9.23
C GLY A 37 -2.15 -2.49 8.71
N VAL A 38 -1.27 -3.18 7.95
CA VAL A 38 -0.14 -2.53 7.28
C VAL A 38 -0.65 -1.54 6.23
N TYR A 39 -1.67 -1.91 5.44
CA TYR A 39 -2.26 -1.01 4.44
C TYR A 39 -2.83 0.27 5.08
N GLU A 40 -3.59 0.14 6.17
CA GLU A 40 -4.18 1.27 6.88
C GLU A 40 -3.10 2.26 7.38
N ILE A 41 -2.06 1.76 8.03
CA ILE A 41 -0.94 2.59 8.49
C ILE A 41 -0.28 3.32 7.32
N LEU A 42 -0.10 2.66 6.17
CA LEU A 42 0.51 3.30 5.00
C LEU A 42 -0.36 4.41 4.41
N CYS A 43 -1.68 4.24 4.43
CA CYS A 43 -2.62 5.29 4.06
C CYS A 43 -2.58 6.46 5.05
N GLU A 44 -2.57 6.20 6.36
CA GLU A 44 -2.43 7.23 7.41
C GLU A 44 -1.15 8.06 7.24
N LEU A 45 -0.04 7.41 6.86
CA LEU A 45 1.25 8.06 6.64
C LEU A 45 1.29 8.90 5.35
N GLY A 46 0.25 8.86 4.50
CA GLY A 46 0.18 9.64 3.27
C GLY A 46 0.81 8.98 2.04
N CYS A 47 1.01 7.66 2.06
CA CYS A 47 1.42 6.93 0.85
C CYS A 47 0.34 7.05 -0.24
N HIS A 48 0.75 7.29 -1.48
CA HIS A 48 -0.19 7.53 -2.59
C HIS A 48 -0.64 6.22 -3.25
N GLU A 49 0.27 5.25 -3.27
CA GLU A 49 0.07 3.94 -3.87
C GLU A 49 0.67 2.88 -2.95
N VAL A 50 0.14 1.66 -3.08
CA VAL A 50 0.63 0.50 -2.36
C VAL A 50 0.83 -0.66 -3.34
N GLN A 51 1.85 -1.46 -3.07
CA GLN A 51 2.08 -2.74 -3.73
C GLN A 51 2.28 -3.81 -2.67
N GLY A 52 1.63 -4.96 -2.84
CA GLY A 52 1.88 -6.10 -1.99
C GLY A 52 0.83 -7.19 -2.17
N PHE A 53 1.04 -8.31 -1.47
CA PHE A 53 0.21 -9.49 -1.62
C PHE A 53 -1.23 -9.31 -1.16
N LEU A 54 -1.49 -8.30 -0.32
CA LEU A 54 -2.85 -7.88 0.02
C LEU A 54 -3.63 -7.44 -1.23
N VAL A 55 -2.96 -6.68 -2.11
CA VAL A 55 -3.53 -6.19 -3.37
C VAL A 55 -3.64 -7.33 -4.36
N ALA A 56 -2.51 -7.94 -4.69
CA ALA A 56 -2.43 -9.07 -5.62
C ALA A 56 -1.09 -9.81 -5.46
N ARG A 57 -1.10 -11.13 -5.72
CA ARG A 57 0.13 -11.91 -5.90
C ARG A 57 0.73 -11.62 -7.28
N PRO A 58 2.06 -11.75 -7.46
CA PRO A 58 2.68 -11.78 -8.79
C PRO A 58 1.99 -12.83 -9.66
N MET A 59 1.70 -12.47 -10.90
CA MET A 59 0.91 -13.29 -11.81
C MET A 59 1.40 -13.15 -13.24
N THR A 60 1.02 -14.09 -14.11
CA THR A 60 1.34 -14.02 -15.54
C THR A 60 0.55 -12.89 -16.20
N VAL A 61 0.96 -12.47 -17.40
CA VAL A 61 0.27 -11.38 -18.12
C VAL A 61 -1.21 -11.71 -18.39
N THR A 62 -1.50 -12.97 -18.73
CA THR A 62 -2.89 -13.43 -18.97
C THR A 62 -3.73 -13.38 -17.70
N ALA A 63 -3.14 -13.73 -16.56
CA ALA A 63 -3.82 -13.62 -15.27
C ALA A 63 -4.01 -12.15 -14.85
N LEU A 64 -3.05 -11.28 -15.17
CA LEU A 64 -3.15 -9.84 -14.93
C LEU A 64 -4.31 -9.23 -15.73
N GLU A 65 -4.45 -9.57 -17.00
CA GLU A 65 -5.57 -9.11 -17.83
C GLU A 65 -6.91 -9.53 -17.23
N HIS A 66 -7.03 -10.77 -16.76
CA HIS A 66 -8.24 -11.23 -16.08
C HIS A 66 -8.50 -10.45 -14.78
N TRP A 67 -7.47 -10.32 -13.94
CA TRP A 67 -7.55 -9.62 -12.66
C TRP A 67 -7.98 -8.15 -12.86
N MET A 68 -7.37 -7.43 -13.80
CA MET A 68 -7.71 -6.03 -14.10
C MET A 68 -9.17 -5.85 -14.52
N ASN A 69 -9.73 -6.81 -15.26
CA ASN A 69 -11.08 -6.70 -15.81
C ASN A 69 -12.18 -7.22 -14.87
N VAL A 70 -11.86 -8.14 -13.97
CA VAL A 70 -12.88 -8.89 -13.19
C VAL A 70 -12.70 -8.74 -11.68
N GLU A 71 -11.47 -8.80 -11.18
CA GLU A 71 -11.20 -8.94 -9.73
C GLU A 71 -10.68 -7.66 -9.07
N CYS A 72 -9.97 -6.80 -9.82
CA CYS A 72 -9.40 -5.55 -9.33
C CYS A 72 -10.48 -4.64 -8.73
N CYS A 73 -11.66 -4.61 -9.39
CA CYS A 73 -12.76 -3.75 -9.01
C CYS A 73 -13.45 -4.15 -7.69
N SER A 74 -13.28 -5.37 -7.18
CA SER A 74 -13.87 -5.77 -5.89
C SER A 74 -12.90 -5.54 -4.73
N LYS A 75 -11.64 -5.96 -4.90
CA LYS A 75 -10.67 -6.01 -3.81
C LYS A 75 -10.00 -4.66 -3.54
N VAL A 76 -9.64 -3.92 -4.58
CA VAL A 76 -9.01 -2.58 -4.43
C VAL A 76 -10.02 -1.56 -3.92
N TRP A 77 -11.29 -1.68 -4.29
CA TRP A 77 -12.34 -0.78 -3.80
C TRP A 77 -12.68 -1.00 -2.33
N GLN A 78 -12.64 -2.25 -1.85
CA GLN A 78 -12.75 -2.54 -0.41
C GLN A 78 -11.62 -1.87 0.38
N LEU A 79 -10.38 -1.97 -0.10
CA LEU A 79 -9.22 -1.30 0.54
C LEU A 79 -9.38 0.23 0.53
N ARG A 80 -9.80 0.83 -0.59
CA ARG A 80 -10.07 2.28 -0.64
C ARG A 80 -11.18 2.74 0.30
N SER A 81 -12.12 1.88 0.68
CA SER A 81 -13.15 2.23 1.65
C SER A 81 -12.63 2.32 3.09
N LEU A 82 -11.48 1.71 3.38
CA LEU A 82 -10.82 1.73 4.69
C LEU A 82 -9.87 2.92 4.87
N ALA A 83 -9.40 3.50 3.77
CA ALA A 83 -8.60 4.73 3.77
C ALA A 83 -9.54 5.95 3.83
N HIS A 84 -9.82 6.46 5.02
CA HIS A 84 -10.61 7.67 5.25
C HIS A 84 -9.74 8.92 5.42
#